data_AF-A0A433I3P0-F1
#
_entry.id   AF-A0A433I3P0-F1
#
_cell.length_a   1.000
_cell.length_b   1.000
_cell.length_c   1.000
_cell.angle_alpha   90.00
_cell.angle_beta   90.00
_cell.angle_gamma   90.00
#
_symmetry.space_group_name_H-M   'P 1'
#
loop_
_entity.id
_entity.type
_entity.pdbx_description
1 polymer ?
#
loop_
_entity_poly.entity_id
_entity_poly.type
_entity_poly.pdbx_seq_one_letter_code
_entity_poly.pdbx_strand_id
1 'polypeptide(L)'
;MKPNAISKQFFSPEQIAAAMAAAPECPVEDADNPRTKPEDWNGAIVSHSYEELREKLAERRRPRGPQKAPLKVPTTIRFDADVLAALKATGKGWQTRVNEVMREWIRTRP
;
A
#
# COMPACT_ATOMS: atom_id res chain seq x y z
N MET A 1 -25.14 5.16 -12.31
CA MET A 1 -23.99 5.74 -11.58
C MET A 1 -23.33 6.77 -12.48
N LYS A 2 -23.22 8.03 -12.05
CA LYS A 2 -22.51 9.06 -12.82
C LYS A 2 -21.01 8.79 -12.73
N PRO A 3 -20.23 8.85 -13.83
CA PRO A 3 -18.78 8.72 -13.74
C PRO A 3 -18.24 9.96 -13.02
N ASN A 4 -17.80 9.78 -11.78
CA ASN A 4 -17.11 10.84 -11.05
C ASN A 4 -15.71 10.94 -11.67
N ALA A 5 -15.44 12.00 -12.43
CA ALA A 5 -14.11 12.27 -12.98
C ALA A 5 -13.18 12.61 -11.80
N ILE A 6 -12.35 11.66 -11.39
CA ILE A 6 -11.45 11.81 -10.23
C ILE A 6 -10.21 12.65 -10.57
N SER A 7 -9.92 12.90 -11.85
CA SER A 7 -8.79 13.77 -12.23
C SER A 7 -9.23 15.23 -12.33
N LYS A 8 -8.93 16.02 -11.29
CA LYS A 8 -8.74 17.45 -11.52
C LYS A 8 -7.60 17.60 -12.53
N GLN A 9 -7.84 18.25 -13.66
CA GLN A 9 -6.75 18.57 -14.59
C GLN A 9 -5.80 19.53 -13.85
N PHE A 10 -4.63 19.01 -13.46
CA PHE A 10 -3.67 19.72 -12.62
C PHE A 10 -2.99 20.89 -13.35
N PHE A 11 -3.00 20.89 -14.68
CA PHE A 11 -2.42 21.93 -15.52
C PHE A 11 -3.41 22.39 -16.59
N SER A 12 -3.47 23.69 -16.82
CA SER A 12 -4.20 24.27 -17.95
C SER A 12 -3.48 23.97 -19.27
N PRO A 13 -4.19 23.97 -20.42
CA PRO A 13 -3.57 23.79 -21.73
C PRO A 13 -2.46 24.80 -22.02
N GLU A 14 -2.61 26.05 -21.57
CA GLU A 14 -1.59 27.09 -21.72
C GLU A 14 -0.33 26.79 -20.92
N GLN A 15 -0.46 26.30 -19.68
CA GLN A 15 0.68 25.88 -18.87
C GLN A 15 1.43 24.70 -19.49
N ILE A 16 0.71 23.74 -20.09
CA ILE A 16 1.32 22.61 -20.79
C ILE A 16 2.07 23.10 -22.04
N ALA A 17 1.47 23.99 -22.84
CA ALA A 17 2.10 24.55 -24.03
C ALA A 17 3.36 25.37 -23.68
N ALA A 18 3.30 26.20 -22.64
CA ALA A 18 4.44 26.95 -22.16
C ALA A 18 5.57 26.04 -21.64
N ALA A 19 5.24 24.96 -20.92
CA ALA A 19 6.23 23.99 -20.46
C ALA A 19 6.89 23.23 -21.61
N MET A 20 6.13 22.85 -22.65
CA MET A 20 6.70 22.23 -23.86
C MET A 20 7.60 23.20 -24.62
N ALA A 21 7.23 24.48 -24.73
CA ALA A 21 8.03 25.51 -25.40
C ALA A 21 9.32 25.87 -24.63
N ALA A 22 9.29 25.75 -23.29
CA ALA A 22 10.45 25.98 -22.43
C ALA A 22 11.35 24.73 -22.26
N ALA A 23 10.88 23.56 -22.71
CA ALA A 23 11.66 22.34 -22.60
C ALA A 23 12.87 22.38 -23.57
N PRO A 24 14.06 21.96 -23.12
CA PRO A 24 15.22 21.88 -23.99
C PRO A 24 15.01 20.83 -25.09
N GLU A 25 15.45 21.15 -26.31
CA GLU A 25 15.37 20.26 -27.48
C GLU A 25 16.22 18.99 -27.33
N CYS A 26 17.27 19.05 -26.50
CA CYS A 26 18.13 17.92 -26.21
C CYS A 26 17.93 17.41 -24.77
N PRO A 27 18.03 16.09 -24.54
CA PRO A 27 18.00 15.54 -23.19
C PRO A 27 19.04 16.20 -22.29
N VAL A 28 18.62 16.64 -21.12
CA VAL A 28 19.54 17.12 -20.08
C VAL A 28 20.12 15.89 -19.38
N GLU A 29 21.44 15.82 -19.27
CA GLU A 29 22.08 14.81 -18.44
C GLU A 29 21.90 15.19 -16.96
N ASP A 30 21.18 14.34 -16.23
CA ASP A 30 20.93 14.48 -14.80
C ASP A 30 21.63 13.32 -14.07
N ALA A 31 22.45 13.65 -13.07
CA ALA A 31 23.19 12.67 -12.29
C ALA A 31 22.26 11.73 -11.48
N ASP A 32 21.10 12.23 -11.05
CA ASP A 32 20.10 11.47 -10.28
C ASP A 32 19.11 10.70 -11.19
N ASN A 33 19.13 10.96 -12.50
CA ASN A 33 18.30 10.27 -13.48
C ASN A 33 19.13 9.79 -14.69
N PRO A 34 20.00 8.78 -14.49
CA PRO A 34 20.84 8.26 -15.54
C PRO A 34 20.01 7.61 -16.66
N ARG A 35 20.54 7.65 -17.90
CA ARG A 35 19.89 7.01 -19.05
C ARG A 35 19.74 5.51 -18.80
N THR A 36 18.56 4.99 -19.12
CA THR A 36 18.28 3.55 -19.04
C THR A 36 19.20 2.77 -19.97
N LYS A 37 19.63 1.61 -19.49
CA LYS A 37 20.45 0.65 -20.22
C LYS A 37 19.58 -0.53 -20.66
N PRO A 38 19.97 -1.29 -21.70
CA PRO A 38 19.23 -2.49 -22.11
C PRO A 38 19.03 -3.51 -20.98
N GLU A 39 19.98 -3.61 -20.05
CA GLU A 39 19.94 -4.54 -18.93
C GLU A 39 18.83 -4.21 -17.91
N ASP A 40 18.44 -2.93 -17.80
CA ASP A 40 17.38 -2.48 -16.88
C ASP A 40 16.01 -3.06 -17.25
N TRP A 41 15.86 -3.51 -18.50
CA TRP A 41 14.63 -4.10 -19.03
C TRP A 41 14.59 -5.63 -18.88
N ASN A 42 15.63 -6.24 -18.31
CA ASN A 42 15.65 -7.69 -18.13
C ASN A 42 14.50 -8.14 -17.21
N GLY A 43 13.59 -8.95 -17.75
CA GLY A 43 12.39 -9.41 -17.03
C GLY A 43 11.23 -8.41 -17.02
N ALA A 44 11.32 -7.29 -17.75
CA ALA A 44 10.20 -6.38 -17.96
C ALA A 44 9.04 -7.09 -18.66
N ILE A 45 7.81 -6.68 -18.32
CA ILE A 45 6.58 -7.17 -18.93
C ILE A 45 6.10 -6.12 -19.91
N VAL A 46 6.13 -6.44 -21.19
CA VAL A 46 5.55 -5.59 -22.24
C VAL A 46 4.06 -5.92 -22.36
N SER A 47 3.21 -4.89 -22.35
CA SER A 47 1.77 -4.99 -22.55
C SER A 47 1.27 -3.82 -23.38
N HIS A 48 0.31 -4.07 -24.28
CA HIS A 48 -0.29 -3.04 -25.14
C HIS A 48 -1.68 -2.61 -24.68
N SER A 49 -2.23 -3.28 -23.65
CA SER A 49 -3.48 -2.88 -22.99
C SER A 49 -3.43 -3.14 -21.48
N TYR A 50 -4.33 -2.49 -20.75
CA TYR A 50 -4.47 -2.70 -19.30
C TYR A 50 -4.93 -4.12 -18.96
N GLU A 51 -5.77 -4.72 -19.80
CA GLU A 51 -6.28 -6.08 -19.61
C GLU A 51 -5.17 -7.12 -19.76
N GLU A 52 -4.39 -7.01 -20.83
CA GLU A 52 -3.23 -7.86 -21.11
C GLU A 52 -2.17 -7.77 -19.98
N LEU A 53 -1.94 -6.55 -19.46
CA LEU A 53 -1.04 -6.34 -18.32
C LEU A 53 -1.55 -7.07 -17.08
N ARG A 54 -2.86 -7.01 -16.81
CA ARG A 54 -3.47 -7.67 -15.64
C ARG A 54 -3.32 -9.18 -15.71
N GLU A 55 -3.50 -9.78 -16.88
CA GLU A 55 -3.34 -11.22 -17.09
C GLU A 55 -1.89 -11.66 -16.88
N LYS A 56 -0.93 -11.00 -17.56
CA LYS A 56 0.51 -11.27 -17.41
C LYS A 56 0.99 -11.10 -15.97
N LEU A 57 0.43 -10.13 -15.24
CA LEU A 57 0.71 -9.94 -13.82
C LEU A 57 0.05 -10.99 -12.93
N ALA A 58 -1.15 -11.47 -13.26
CA ALA A 58 -1.83 -12.51 -12.49
C ALA A 58 -1.08 -13.84 -12.54
N GLU A 59 -0.48 -14.20 -13.68
CA GLU A 59 0.35 -15.40 -13.83
C GLU A 59 1.63 -15.34 -12.98
N ARG A 60 2.25 -14.15 -12.86
CA ARG A 60 3.49 -13.96 -12.06
C ARG A 60 3.24 -13.66 -10.59
N ARG A 61 2.12 -13.04 -10.26
CA ARG A 61 1.75 -12.77 -8.87
C ARG A 61 1.28 -14.08 -8.26
N ARG A 62 2.07 -14.68 -7.38
CA ARG A 62 1.52 -15.59 -6.37
C ARG A 62 0.53 -14.76 -5.54
N PRO A 63 -0.80 -14.91 -5.69
CA PRO A 63 -1.72 -14.15 -4.88
C PRO A 63 -1.41 -14.48 -3.43
N ARG A 64 -1.20 -13.45 -2.59
CA ARG A 64 -1.31 -13.65 -1.15
C ARG A 64 -2.71 -14.22 -0.96
N GLY A 65 -2.77 -15.48 -0.53
CA GLY A 65 -4.04 -16.18 -0.42
C GLY A 65 -5.05 -15.36 0.40
N PRO A 66 -6.36 -15.61 0.22
CA PRO A 66 -7.38 -14.93 0.99
C PRO A 66 -7.01 -14.98 2.48
N GLN A 67 -7.16 -13.85 3.18
CA GLN A 67 -6.79 -13.73 4.57
C GLN A 67 -7.55 -14.79 5.38
N LYS A 68 -6.85 -15.87 5.77
CA LYS A 68 -7.45 -17.09 6.33
C LYS A 68 -8.05 -16.91 7.72
N ALA A 69 -7.70 -15.83 8.43
CA ALA A 69 -8.16 -15.57 9.78
C ALA A 69 -9.19 -14.43 9.79
N PRO A 70 -10.27 -14.52 10.60
CA PRO A 70 -11.19 -13.42 10.83
C PRO A 70 -10.42 -12.16 11.23
N LEU A 71 -10.76 -11.02 10.61
CA LEU A 71 -10.19 -9.73 10.96
C LEU A 71 -10.50 -9.44 12.44
N LYS A 72 -9.46 -9.15 13.22
CA LYS A 72 -9.65 -8.59 14.57
C LYS A 72 -10.46 -7.30 14.42
N VAL A 73 -11.59 -7.20 15.11
CA VAL A 73 -12.38 -5.97 15.11
C VAL A 73 -11.70 -4.95 16.03
N PRO A 74 -11.27 -3.78 15.51
CA PRO A 74 -10.69 -2.75 16.35
C PRO A 74 -11.79 -2.11 17.20
N THR A 75 -11.64 -2.21 18.52
CA THR A 75 -12.55 -1.60 19.49
C THR A 75 -11.75 -0.82 20.52
N THR A 76 -12.22 0.37 20.88
CA THR A 76 -11.60 1.20 21.93
C THR A 76 -12.14 0.79 23.29
N ILE A 77 -11.27 0.27 24.16
CA ILE A 77 -11.58 -0.09 25.55
C ILE A 77 -10.71 0.78 26.46
N ARG A 78 -11.29 1.31 27.54
CA ARG A 78 -10.55 2.02 28.58
C ARG A 78 -10.06 1.03 29.63
N PHE A 79 -8.80 1.15 30.02
CA PHE A 79 -8.19 0.41 31.12
C PHE A 79 -7.77 1.41 32.20
N ASP A 80 -7.75 0.96 33.45
CA ASP A 80 -7.11 1.71 34.53
C ASP A 80 -5.61 1.88 34.25
N ALA A 81 -5.05 2.98 34.73
CA ALA A 81 -3.69 3.41 34.36
C ALA A 81 -2.61 2.42 34.83
N ASP A 82 -2.78 1.85 36.02
CA ASP A 82 -1.92 0.84 36.62
C ASP A 82 -1.99 -0.49 35.84
N VAL A 83 -3.18 -0.93 35.46
CA VAL A 83 -3.39 -2.13 34.64
C VAL A 83 -2.73 -1.98 33.27
N LEU A 84 -2.91 -0.83 32.60
CA LEU A 84 -2.28 -0.57 31.32
C LEU A 84 -0.74 -0.54 31.42
N ALA A 85 -0.21 0.02 32.50
CA ALA A 85 1.23 0.05 32.76
C ALA A 85 1.79 -1.37 32.95
N ALA A 86 1.13 -2.19 33.78
CA ALA A 86 1.51 -3.58 34.00
C ALA A 86 1.46 -4.41 32.71
N LEU A 87 0.43 -4.22 31.87
CA LEU A 87 0.31 -4.90 30.59
C LEU A 87 1.44 -4.52 29.64
N LYS A 88 1.72 -3.22 29.48
CA LYS A 88 2.82 -2.74 28.62
C LYS A 88 4.19 -3.19 29.10
N ALA A 89 4.38 -3.33 30.41
CA ALA A 89 5.62 -3.86 31.00
C ALA A 89 5.91 -5.32 30.57
N THR A 90 4.90 -6.08 30.13
CA THR A 90 5.10 -7.44 29.57
C THR A 90 5.80 -7.46 28.20
N GLY A 91 6.07 -6.29 27.61
CA GLY A 91 6.88 -6.12 26.42
C GLY A 91 6.12 -6.27 25.10
N LYS A 92 6.87 -6.57 24.03
CA LYS A 92 6.32 -6.71 22.67
C LYS A 92 5.25 -7.80 22.65
N GLY A 93 4.09 -7.48 22.08
CA GLY A 93 2.96 -8.42 21.98
C GLY A 93 2.02 -8.43 23.18
N TRP A 94 2.13 -7.49 24.12
CA TRP A 94 1.21 -7.38 25.27
C TRP A 94 -0.27 -7.38 24.87
N GLN A 95 -0.65 -6.74 23.75
CA GLN A 95 -2.03 -6.76 23.24
C GLN A 95 -2.50 -8.17 22.84
N THR A 96 -1.61 -8.98 22.25
CA THR A 96 -1.92 -10.37 21.91
C THR A 96 -2.15 -11.19 23.18
N ARG A 97 -1.30 -10.99 24.20
CA ARG A 97 -1.44 -11.66 25.50
C ARG A 97 -2.73 -11.28 26.22
N VAL A 98 -3.12 -10.00 26.19
CA VAL A 98 -4.43 -9.55 26.70
C VAL A 98 -5.57 -10.28 26.00
N ASN A 99 -5.53 -10.36 24.66
CA ASN A 99 -6.56 -11.06 23.90
C ASN A 99 -6.62 -12.58 24.22
N GLU A 100 -5.49 -13.23 24.49
CA GLU A 100 -5.45 -14.63 24.94
C GLU A 100 -6.08 -14.81 26.33
N VAL A 101 -5.72 -13.95 27.29
CA VAL A 101 -6.31 -13.97 28.64
C VAL A 101 -7.82 -13.77 28.58
N MET A 102 -8.30 -12.83 27.76
CA MET A 102 -9.74 -12.61 27.61
C MET A 102 -10.45 -13.81 26.98
N ARG A 103 -9.83 -14.50 26.01
CA ARG A 103 -10.38 -15.73 25.44
C ARG A 103 -10.50 -16.84 26.48
N GLU A 104 -9.47 -17.00 27.30
CA GLU A 104 -9.47 -17.99 28.37
C GLU A 104 -10.50 -17.68 29.45
N TRP A 105 -10.61 -16.40 29.82
CA TRP A 105 -11.59 -15.92 30.79
C TRP A 105 -13.04 -16.19 30.32
N ILE A 106 -13.34 -15.94 29.03
CA ILE A 106 -14.64 -16.27 28.43
C ILE A 106 -14.88 -17.78 28.40
N ARG A 107 -13.85 -18.58 28.11
CA ARG A 107 -13.98 -20.05 28.04
C ARG A 107 -14.24 -20.70 29.39
N THR A 108 -13.63 -20.14 30.45
CA THR A 108 -13.71 -20.68 31.81
C THR A 108 -14.96 -20.25 32.56
N ARG A 109 -15.67 -19.21 32.09
CA ARG A 109 -16.89 -18.69 32.71
C ARG A 109 -17.99 -18.51 31.65
N PRO A 110 -18.93 -19.46 31.54
CA PRO A 110 -20.10 -19.29 30.69
C PRO A 110 -21.06 -18.22 31.23
#